data_AF-A0AAQ4EQ97-F1
#
_entry.id   AF-A0AAQ4EQ97-F1
#
_cell.length_a   1.000
_cell.length_b   1.000
_cell.length_c   1.000
_cell.angle_alpha   90.00
_cell.angle_beta   90.00
_cell.angle_gamma   90.00
#
_symmetry.space_group_name_H-M   'P 1'
#
loop_
_entity.id
_entity.type
_entity.pdbx_description
1 polymer ?
#
loop_
_entity_poly.entity_id
_entity_poly.type
_entity_poly.pdbx_seq_one_letter_code
_entity_poly.pdbx_strand_id
1 'polypeptide(L)'
;MPYSARTSTGQHCVVVGCGNNQRKRKNIADSTCAKHAVSRSQCGCDMFMLHRFLVDPELNRQWTSLVNRKDFAPTTNSRVCSLHFVDGKRTEQNPLPMLNLGYERKVIHGRRCLMRDDRGPPPVKRKVRLLSLYMEMLELTLHLMGITRCTRKNN
;
A
#
# COMPACT_ATOMS: atom_id res chain seq x y z
N MET A 1 -5.14 -3.58 -33.87
CA MET A 1 -5.18 -3.21 -32.43
C MET A 1 -3.78 -3.40 -31.85
N PRO A 2 -2.99 -2.32 -31.62
CA PRO A 2 -1.67 -2.48 -31.02
C PRO A 2 -1.83 -2.88 -29.55
N TYR A 3 -1.18 -3.98 -29.18
CA TYR A 3 -1.19 -4.53 -27.83
C TYR A 3 -0.48 -3.53 -26.91
N SER A 4 -1.22 -2.92 -25.98
CA SER A 4 -0.64 -2.01 -24.98
C SER A 4 0.35 -2.81 -24.13
N ALA A 5 1.63 -2.45 -24.23
CA ALA A 5 2.70 -3.04 -23.44
C ALA A 5 2.28 -3.04 -21.96
N ARG A 6 2.22 -4.24 -21.36
CA ARG A 6 1.86 -4.41 -19.95
C ARG A 6 2.74 -3.46 -19.14
N THR A 7 2.11 -2.45 -18.55
CA THR A 7 2.80 -1.53 -17.64
C THR A 7 3.48 -2.38 -16.58
N SER A 8 4.81 -2.27 -16.49
CA SER A 8 5.60 -3.07 -15.56
C SER A 8 4.97 -3.01 -14.17
N THR A 9 4.71 -4.16 -13.56
CA THR A 9 4.30 -4.23 -12.16
C THR A 9 5.44 -3.62 -11.34
N GLY A 10 5.26 -2.38 -10.87
CA GLY A 10 6.30 -1.59 -10.24
C GLY A 10 7.04 -2.32 -9.11
N GLN A 11 8.17 -1.78 -8.68
CA GLN A 11 9.07 -2.47 -7.75
C GLN A 11 8.36 -2.80 -6.42
N HIS A 12 8.46 -4.04 -5.95
CA HIS A 12 7.84 -4.52 -4.72
C HIS A 12 8.85 -5.29 -3.85
N CYS A 13 8.57 -5.36 -2.56
CA CYS A 13 9.38 -6.16 -1.64
C CYS A 13 9.15 -7.65 -1.89
N VAL A 14 10.24 -8.42 -1.92
CA VAL A 14 10.23 -9.86 -2.18
C VAL A 14 9.77 -10.67 -0.96
N VAL A 15 9.96 -10.14 0.25
CA VAL A 15 9.68 -10.85 1.51
C VAL A 15 8.21 -11.27 1.60
N VAL A 16 7.98 -12.52 2.05
CA VAL A 16 6.66 -13.14 2.03
C VAL A 16 5.64 -12.34 2.84
N GLY A 17 4.65 -11.85 2.11
CA GLY A 17 3.54 -11.02 2.59
C GLY A 17 3.96 -9.71 3.24
N CYS A 18 5.11 -9.16 2.85
CA CYS A 18 5.37 -7.73 2.94
C CYS A 18 4.59 -7.01 1.83
N GLY A 19 3.76 -6.04 2.19
CA GLY A 19 2.93 -5.30 1.24
C GLY A 19 3.58 -4.03 0.69
N ASN A 20 4.88 -3.81 0.94
CA ASN A 20 5.58 -2.58 0.57
C ASN A 20 5.98 -2.58 -0.90
N ASN A 21 5.62 -1.50 -1.60
CA ASN A 21 5.89 -1.34 -3.01
C ASN A 21 6.21 0.13 -3.34
N GLN A 22 6.68 0.36 -4.56
CA GLN A 22 7.06 1.68 -5.05
C GLN A 22 5.89 2.68 -5.00
N ARG A 23 4.67 2.24 -5.30
CA ARG A 23 3.47 3.08 -5.23
C ARG A 23 3.21 3.57 -3.81
N LYS A 24 3.31 2.68 -2.80
CA LYS A 24 3.19 3.06 -1.38
C LYS A 24 4.28 4.02 -0.97
N ARG A 25 5.52 3.83 -1.41
CA ARG A 25 6.59 4.81 -1.17
C ARG A 25 6.20 6.17 -1.72
N LYS A 26 5.74 6.23 -2.98
CA LYS A 26 5.33 7.50 -3.60
C LYS A 26 4.24 8.19 -2.79
N ASN A 27 3.20 7.45 -2.42
CA ASN A 27 2.12 7.99 -1.58
C ASN A 27 2.64 8.52 -0.23
N ILE A 28 3.62 7.85 0.38
CA ILE A 28 4.24 8.32 1.62
C ILE A 28 5.04 9.59 1.34
N ALA A 29 5.86 9.63 0.30
CA ALA A 29 6.66 10.80 -0.05
C ALA A 29 5.78 12.05 -0.31
N ASP A 30 4.62 11.85 -0.95
CA ASP A 30 3.66 12.92 -1.25
C ASP A 30 2.86 13.37 -0.02
N SER A 31 2.81 12.54 1.04
CA SER A 31 2.05 12.86 2.26
C SER A 31 2.79 13.85 3.17
N THR A 32 2.03 14.66 3.91
CA THR A 32 2.58 15.64 4.86
C THR A 32 3.08 14.97 6.13
N CYS A 33 4.28 15.31 6.57
CA CYS A 33 4.87 14.85 7.82
C CYS A 33 4.20 15.53 9.01
N ALA A 34 3.76 14.74 10.00
CA ALA A 34 3.14 15.28 11.21
C ALA A 34 4.12 16.08 12.09
N LYS A 35 5.42 15.76 12.05
CA LYS A 35 6.45 16.41 12.88
C LYS A 35 6.87 17.79 12.35
N HIS A 36 6.91 17.95 11.03
CA HIS A 36 7.51 19.12 10.40
C HIS A 36 6.54 19.88 9.47
N ALA A 37 5.29 19.43 9.35
CA ALA A 37 4.24 19.99 8.49
C ALA A 37 4.60 20.17 7.00
N VAL A 38 5.75 19.66 6.56
CA VAL A 38 6.21 19.64 5.15
C VAL A 38 5.96 18.29 4.49
N SER A 39 6.11 18.20 3.17
CA SER A 39 6.06 16.92 2.46
C SER A 39 7.13 15.98 3.00
N ARG A 40 6.77 14.69 3.11
CA ARG A 40 7.69 13.66 3.61
C ARG A 40 8.92 13.50 2.73
N SER A 41 8.82 13.83 1.44
CA SER A 41 9.96 13.90 0.52
C SER A 41 11.03 14.93 0.94
N GLN A 42 10.64 16.05 1.54
CA GLN A 42 11.56 17.09 2.03
C GLN A 42 12.14 16.75 3.41
N CYS A 43 11.33 16.12 4.26
CA CYS A 43 11.68 15.73 5.63
C CYS A 43 12.60 14.51 5.71
N GLY A 44 12.38 13.52 4.84
CA GLY A 44 12.99 12.19 4.93
C GLY A 44 12.41 11.29 6.04
N CYS A 45 11.40 11.76 6.77
CA CYS A 45 10.89 11.14 7.99
C CYS A 45 9.98 9.94 7.73
N ASP A 46 10.29 8.78 8.32
CA ASP A 46 9.55 7.51 8.19
C ASP A 46 9.49 6.95 6.75
N MET A 47 10.50 7.24 5.91
CA MET A 47 10.58 6.67 4.57
C MET A 47 11.25 5.29 4.60
N PHE A 48 10.56 4.29 4.05
CA PHE A 48 11.20 3.00 3.79
C PHE A 48 11.95 2.99 2.45
N MET A 49 13.15 2.42 2.44
CA MET A 49 13.98 2.21 1.25
C MET A 49 13.81 0.78 0.69
N LEU A 50 14.12 0.58 -0.59
CA LEU A 50 13.96 -0.69 -1.30
C LEU A 50 15.35 -1.01 -1.83
N HIS A 51 16.02 -1.89 -1.11
CA HIS A 51 17.39 -2.29 -1.30
C HIS A 51 17.48 -3.32 -2.42
N ARG A 52 18.46 -3.15 -3.31
CA ARG A 52 18.79 -4.11 -4.38
C ARG A 52 19.54 -5.31 -3.81
N PHE A 53 19.38 -6.48 -4.43
CA PHE A 53 20.27 -7.61 -4.15
C PHE A 53 21.71 -7.24 -4.52
N LEU A 54 22.66 -7.82 -3.78
CA LEU A 54 24.09 -7.59 -3.96
C LEU A 54 24.59 -8.34 -5.20
N VAL A 55 25.67 -7.82 -5.79
CA VAL A 55 26.41 -8.49 -6.87
C VAL A 55 27.18 -9.69 -6.32
N ASP A 56 27.59 -9.60 -5.04
CA ASP A 56 28.26 -10.68 -4.34
C ASP A 56 27.39 -11.95 -4.30
N PRO A 57 27.87 -13.07 -4.86
CA PRO A 57 27.09 -14.28 -4.97
C PRO A 57 26.85 -14.98 -3.63
N GLU A 58 27.70 -14.80 -2.62
CA GLU A 58 27.56 -15.45 -1.31
C GLU A 58 26.47 -14.76 -0.48
N LEU A 59 26.55 -13.43 -0.36
CA LEU A 59 25.51 -12.64 0.31
C LEU A 59 24.16 -12.78 -0.37
N ASN A 60 24.15 -12.87 -1.70
CA ASN A 60 22.93 -13.09 -2.46
C ASN A 60 22.30 -14.48 -2.18
N ARG A 61 23.12 -15.53 -2.05
CA ARG A 61 22.64 -16.85 -1.60
C ARG A 61 22.05 -16.80 -0.21
N GLN A 62 22.71 -16.12 0.73
CA GLN A 62 22.19 -15.94 2.09
C GLN A 62 20.85 -15.20 2.10
N TRP A 63 20.72 -14.13 1.32
CA TRP A 63 19.46 -13.40 1.18
C TRP A 63 18.35 -14.27 0.58
N THR A 64 18.68 -15.05 -0.45
CA THR A 64 17.73 -15.95 -1.11
C THR A 64 17.27 -17.05 -0.15
N SER A 65 18.19 -17.60 0.65
CA SER A 65 17.89 -18.55 1.72
C SER A 65 16.98 -17.94 2.79
N LEU A 66 17.27 -16.71 3.24
CA LEU A 66 16.47 -16.00 4.24
C LEU A 66 15.07 -15.63 3.77
N VAL A 67 14.87 -15.40 2.47
CA VAL A 67 13.55 -15.15 1.86
C VAL A 67 12.73 -16.44 1.74
N ASN A 68 13.39 -17.60 1.69
CA ASN A 68 12.81 -18.95 1.68
C ASN A 68 11.55 -19.10 0.79
N ARG A 69 11.60 -18.52 -0.41
CA ARG A 69 10.51 -18.61 -1.37
C ARG A 69 10.79 -19.75 -2.34
N LYS A 70 9.80 -20.62 -2.53
CA LYS A 70 9.89 -21.73 -3.49
C LYS A 70 10.18 -21.20 -4.90
N ASP A 71 11.17 -21.80 -5.57
CA ASP A 71 11.58 -21.51 -6.95
C ASP A 71 11.93 -20.03 -7.19
N PHE A 72 12.41 -19.32 -6.16
CA PHE A 72 12.77 -17.92 -6.27
C PHE A 72 14.22 -17.73 -6.72
N ALA A 73 14.38 -17.14 -7.90
CA ALA A 73 15.66 -16.64 -8.38
C ALA A 73 15.68 -15.09 -8.30
N PRO A 74 16.67 -14.48 -7.61
CA PRO A 74 16.77 -13.04 -7.49
C PRO A 74 17.07 -12.42 -8.86
N THR A 75 16.13 -11.62 -9.36
CA THR A 75 16.29 -10.84 -10.60
C THR A 75 16.79 -9.42 -10.31
N THR A 76 17.23 -8.70 -11.35
CA THR A 76 17.64 -7.29 -11.24
C THR A 76 16.57 -6.37 -10.63
N ASN A 77 15.30 -6.76 -10.69
CA ASN A 77 14.16 -6.01 -10.14
C ASN A 77 13.74 -6.45 -8.73
N SER A 78 14.34 -7.52 -8.21
CA SER A 78 14.08 -8.02 -6.87
C SER A 78 14.62 -7.03 -5.83
N ARG A 79 13.79 -6.69 -4.84
CA ARG A 79 14.12 -5.70 -3.79
C ARG A 79 13.65 -6.15 -2.42
N VAL A 80 14.38 -5.76 -1.38
CA VAL A 80 13.98 -5.95 0.02
C VAL A 80 13.80 -4.58 0.67
N CYS A 81 12.71 -4.38 1.42
CA CYS A 81 12.47 -3.09 2.05
C CYS A 81 13.31 -2.88 3.31
N SER A 82 13.55 -1.63 3.69
CA SER A 82 14.33 -1.25 4.88
C SER A 82 13.81 -1.84 6.17
N LEU A 83 12.50 -2.12 6.28
CA LEU A 83 11.90 -2.70 7.49
C LEU A 83 12.44 -4.08 7.86
N HIS A 84 13.09 -4.78 6.93
CA HIS A 84 13.68 -6.09 7.19
C HIS A 84 15.13 -6.00 7.72
N PHE A 85 15.70 -4.80 7.76
CA PHE A 85 17.03 -4.53 8.29
C PHE A 85 16.91 -3.82 9.64
N VAL A 86 17.81 -4.14 10.57
CA VAL A 86 17.85 -3.54 11.91
C VAL A 86 18.01 -2.02 11.82
N ASP A 87 18.93 -1.55 10.99
CA ASP A 87 19.25 -0.13 10.84
C ASP A 87 18.46 0.55 9.71
N GLY A 88 17.47 -0.14 9.13
CA GLY A 88 16.80 0.32 7.89
C GLY A 88 17.69 0.28 6.63
N LYS A 89 18.97 -0.03 6.80
CA LYS A 89 19.97 -0.15 5.73
C LYS A 89 20.85 -1.36 6.00
N ARG A 90 21.57 -1.75 4.95
CA ARG A 90 22.66 -2.71 5.00
C ARG A 90 23.87 -1.99 5.59
N THR A 91 24.17 -2.24 6.84
CA THR A 91 25.43 -1.85 7.49
C THR A 91 26.44 -2.98 7.29
N GLU A 92 27.74 -2.68 7.42
CA GLU A 92 28.80 -3.69 7.30
C GLU A 92 28.65 -4.78 8.36
N GLN A 93 28.13 -4.41 9.53
CA GLN A 93 27.88 -5.30 10.66
C GLN A 93 26.63 -6.16 10.46
N ASN A 94 25.60 -5.66 9.76
CA ASN A 94 24.33 -6.34 9.56
C ASN A 94 23.85 -6.24 8.10
N PRO A 95 24.47 -6.97 7.15
CA PRO A 95 24.08 -6.94 5.75
C PRO A 95 22.82 -7.77 5.45
N LEU A 96 22.33 -8.57 6.40
CA LEU A 96 21.27 -9.55 6.18
C LEU A 96 19.89 -9.05 6.64
N PRO A 97 18.81 -9.34 5.88
CA PRO A 97 17.45 -9.03 6.28
C PRO A 97 16.98 -10.06 7.32
N MET A 98 17.10 -9.73 8.60
CA MET A 98 16.75 -10.64 9.70
C MET A 98 15.34 -10.40 10.25
N LEU A 99 14.74 -9.24 9.99
CA LEU A 99 13.49 -8.82 10.62
C LEU A 99 12.26 -9.08 9.74
N ASN A 100 11.12 -9.37 10.37
CA ASN A 100 9.79 -9.42 9.74
C ASN A 100 9.70 -10.27 8.46
N LEU A 101 10.42 -11.40 8.40
CA LEU A 101 10.47 -12.28 7.22
C LEU A 101 9.12 -12.98 6.93
N GLY A 102 8.18 -12.92 7.88
CA GLY A 102 6.79 -13.36 7.68
C GLY A 102 6.55 -14.83 8.01
N TYR A 103 7.56 -15.57 8.50
CA TYR A 103 7.45 -16.96 8.92
C TYR A 103 6.58 -17.19 10.16
N GLU A 104 6.38 -16.15 10.98
CA GLU A 104 5.52 -16.24 12.16
C GLU A 104 4.04 -16.43 11.80
N ARG A 105 3.63 -16.13 10.56
CA ARG A 105 2.25 -16.31 10.15
C ARG A 105 1.96 -17.80 9.97
N LYS A 106 1.17 -18.37 10.90
CA LYS A 106 0.50 -19.66 10.70
C LYS A 106 -0.27 -19.61 9.37
N VAL A 107 0.02 -20.55 8.47
CA VAL A 107 -0.73 -20.73 7.23
C VAL A 107 -2.18 -21.03 7.61
N ILE A 108 -3.07 -20.05 7.42
CA ILE A 108 -4.51 -20.29 7.56
C ILE A 108 -4.95 -21.03 6.30
N HIS A 109 -4.96 -22.36 6.40
CA HIS A 109 -5.62 -23.21 5.41
C HIS A 109 -7.08 -22.74 5.30
N GLY A 110 -7.52 -22.36 4.09
CA GLY A 110 -8.93 -22.01 3.85
C GLY A 110 -9.27 -20.53 3.63
N ARG A 111 -8.31 -19.59 3.50
CA ARG A 111 -8.62 -18.32 2.82
C ARG A 111 -8.80 -18.57 1.33
N ARG A 112 -10.02 -19.00 0.99
CA ARG A 112 -10.53 -19.29 -0.34
C ARG A 112 -10.01 -18.28 -1.35
N CYS A 113 -9.45 -18.79 -2.44
CA CYS A 113 -9.58 -18.12 -3.73
C CYS A 113 -11.08 -17.84 -3.88
N LEU A 114 -11.49 -16.56 -3.91
CA LEU A 114 -12.75 -16.25 -4.56
C LEU A 114 -12.49 -16.67 -6.01
N MET A 115 -12.89 -17.90 -6.37
CA MET A 115 -13.20 -18.21 -7.75
C MET A 115 -14.03 -17.02 -8.21
N ARG A 116 -13.52 -16.25 -9.19
CA ARG A 116 -14.38 -15.28 -9.86
C ARG A 116 -15.49 -16.14 -10.45
N ASP A 117 -16.67 -16.06 -9.86
CA ASP A 117 -17.83 -16.64 -10.49
C ASP A 117 -18.03 -15.83 -11.77
N ASP A 118 -17.63 -16.39 -12.90
CA ASP A 118 -17.76 -15.74 -14.22
C ASP A 118 -19.24 -15.50 -14.60
N ARG A 119 -20.20 -15.89 -13.73
CA ARG A 119 -21.65 -15.73 -13.91
C ARG A 119 -22.31 -14.68 -13.01
N GLY A 120 -21.54 -13.82 -12.34
CA GLY A 120 -22.10 -12.74 -11.51
C GLY A 120 -21.63 -11.34 -11.95
N PRO A 121 -22.53 -10.34 -12.08
CA PRO A 121 -22.10 -8.96 -12.23
C PRO A 121 -21.25 -8.57 -11.01
N PRO A 122 -20.17 -7.78 -11.21
CA PRO A 122 -19.25 -7.44 -10.13
C PRO A 122 -19.99 -6.74 -8.98
N PRO A 123 -19.61 -6.99 -7.72
CA PRO A 123 -20.23 -6.35 -6.58
C PRO A 123 -20.05 -4.83 -6.68
N VAL A 124 -21.14 -4.12 -6.92
CA VAL A 124 -21.16 -2.66 -6.98
C VAL A 124 -20.95 -2.13 -5.57
N LYS A 125 -19.81 -1.48 -5.33
CA LYS A 125 -19.58 -0.74 -4.07
C LYS A 125 -20.63 0.36 -3.97
N ARG A 126 -21.60 0.22 -3.06
CA ARG A 126 -22.51 1.31 -2.70
C ARG A 126 -21.68 2.43 -2.09
N LYS A 127 -21.43 3.50 -2.85
CA LYS A 127 -21.01 4.77 -2.27
C LYS A 127 -22.16 5.25 -1.40
N VAL A 128 -22.00 5.19 -0.08
CA VAL A 128 -22.88 5.92 0.83
C VAL A 128 -22.75 7.39 0.45
N ARG A 129 -23.83 7.98 -0.06
CA ARG A 129 -23.87 9.41 -0.38
C ARG A 129 -23.97 10.17 0.94
N LEU A 130 -22.83 10.41 1.59
CA LEU A 130 -22.74 11.20 2.83
C LEU A 130 -23.44 12.56 2.67
N LEU A 131 -23.46 13.10 1.44
CA LEU A 131 -24.18 14.32 1.08
C LEU A 131 -25.70 14.22 1.24
N SER A 132 -26.35 13.06 1.03
CA SER A 132 -27.82 13.00 1.22
C SER A 132 -28.19 13.04 2.69
N LEU A 133 -27.44 12.32 3.54
CA LEU A 133 -27.62 12.35 5.00
C LEU A 133 -27.34 13.75 5.57
N TYR A 134 -26.34 14.45 5.04
CA TYR A 134 -26.04 15.83 5.46
C TYR A 134 -27.15 16.82 5.05
N MET A 135 -27.73 16.68 3.86
CA MET A 135 -28.82 17.54 3.41
C MET A 135 -30.12 17.28 4.17
N GLU A 136 -30.46 16.02 4.47
CA GLU A 136 -31.63 15.68 5.31
C GLU A 136 -31.48 16.23 6.74
N MET A 137 -30.28 16.15 7.32
CA MET A 137 -30.00 16.72 8.64
C MET A 137 -30.07 18.26 8.64
N LEU A 138 -29.64 18.92 7.55
CA LEU A 138 -29.76 20.37 7.42
C LEU A 138 -31.23 20.82 7.28
N GLU A 139 -32.07 20.07 6.55
CA GLU A 139 -33.49 20.40 6.41
C GLU A 139 -34.28 20.22 7.71
N LEU A 140 -33.96 19.17 8.50
CA LEU A 140 -34.53 18.96 9.83
C LEU A 140 -34.12 20.05 10.82
N THR A 141 -32.86 20.47 10.80
CA THR A 141 -32.37 21.56 11.66
C THR A 141 -33.00 22.90 11.29
N LEU A 142 -33.16 23.22 10.00
CA LEU A 142 -33.86 24.43 9.54
C LEU A 142 -35.35 24.44 9.94
N HIS A 143 -36.03 23.29 9.92
CA HIS A 143 -37.41 23.17 10.40
C HIS A 143 -37.54 23.37 11.91
N LEU A 144 -36.65 22.76 12.71
CA LEU A 144 -36.63 22.93 14.16
C LEU A 144 -36.32 24.37 14.58
N MET A 145 -35.51 25.07 13.78
CA MET A 145 -35.17 26.49 13.98
C MET A 145 -36.26 27.45 13.44
N GLY A 146 -37.37 26.94 12.90
CA GLY A 146 -38.50 27.76 12.42
C GLY A 146 -38.22 28.59 11.17
N ILE A 147 -37.19 28.26 10.40
CA ILE A 147 -36.76 29.03 9.22
C ILE A 147 -37.54 28.52 8.00
N THR A 148 -38.73 29.09 7.75
CA THR A 148 -39.48 28.81 6.51
C THR A 148 -38.83 29.53 5.33
N ARG A 149 -38.47 28.81 4.26
CA ARG A 149 -38.02 29.43 3.00
C ARG A 149 -39.12 30.32 2.44
N CYS A 150 -38.88 31.62 2.43
CA CYS A 150 -39.75 32.61 1.82
C CYS A 150 -39.62 32.51 0.28
N THR A 151 -40.55 31.85 -0.39
CA THR A 151 -40.59 31.84 -1.87
C THR A 151 -41.16 33.17 -2.36
N ARG A 152 -40.29 34.03 -2.89
CA ARG A 152 -40.68 35.23 -3.63
C ARG A 152 -41.46 34.77 -4.87
N LYS A 153 -42.76 35.06 -4.94
CA LYS A 153 -43.54 34.94 -6.18
C LYS A 153 -43.02 36.01 -7.15
N ASN A 154 -42.41 35.59 -8.24
CA ASN A 154 -42.15 36.49 -9.37
C ASN A 154 -43.48 36.75 -10.06
N ASN A 155 -43.88 38.02 -10.11
CA ASN A 155 -44.89 38.55 -11.03
C ASN A 155 -44.28 38.70 -12.42
#